data_AF-A0A7X8HEA5-F1
#
_entry.id   AF-A0A7X8HEA5-F1
#
_cell.length_a   1.000
_cell.length_b   1.000
_cell.length_c   1.000
_cell.angle_alpha   90.00
_cell.angle_beta   90.00
_cell.angle_gamma   90.00
#
_symmetry.space_group_name_H-M   'P 1'
#
loop_
_entity.id
_entity.type
_entity.pdbx_description
1 polymer ?
#
loop_
_entity_poly.entity_id
_entity_poly.type
_entity_poly.pdbx_seq_one_letter_code
_entity_poly.pdbx_strand_id
1 'polypeptide(L)'
;GGGGGRLDHLLALRAIFERRLRPREWWTARERVVLADRPFEAAVPKGSIISVFPLATGARGMRSAGLRWPLEGLTWGPGDFGVSNEAVDGRIRVVPGEGDLLVILPLA
;
A
#
# COMPACT_ATOMS: atom_id res chain seq x y z
N GLY A 1 13.33 -8.53 -2.73
CA GLY A 1 14.30 -7.93 -3.68
C GLY A 1 13.66 -6.82 -4.51
N GLY A 2 14.29 -6.33 -5.57
CA GLY A 2 13.68 -5.39 -6.53
C GLY A 2 13.71 -3.89 -6.17
N GLY A 3 14.11 -3.52 -4.95
CA GLY A 3 14.29 -2.11 -4.51
C GLY A 3 15.65 -1.47 -4.86
N GLY A 4 16.38 -2.04 -5.82
CA GLY A 4 17.77 -1.68 -6.15
C GLY A 4 17.95 -0.48 -7.08
N GLY A 5 16.91 0.34 -7.29
CA GLY A 5 17.00 1.60 -8.06
C GLY A 5 16.75 1.49 -9.57
N ARG A 6 16.69 0.27 -10.12
CA ARG A 6 16.26 0.06 -11.51
C ARG A 6 14.75 0.27 -11.66
N LEU A 7 14.34 1.22 -12.51
CA LEU A 7 12.94 1.62 -12.67
C LEU A 7 12.06 0.49 -13.22
N ASP A 8 12.57 -0.29 -14.16
CA ASP A 8 11.85 -1.43 -14.76
C ASP A 8 11.48 -2.49 -13.70
N HIS A 9 12.33 -2.68 -12.69
CA HIS A 9 12.03 -3.58 -11.58
C HIS A 9 10.85 -3.08 -10.73
N LEU A 10 10.74 -1.77 -10.50
CA LEU A 10 9.62 -1.19 -9.75
C LEU A 10 8.29 -1.43 -10.48
N LEU A 11 8.28 -1.23 -11.80
CA LEU A 11 7.10 -1.48 -12.63
C LEU A 11 6.74 -2.98 -12.65
N ALA A 12 7.74 -3.86 -12.78
CA ALA A 12 7.54 -5.31 -12.76
C ALA A 12 6.97 -5.79 -11.40
N LEU A 13 7.43 -5.22 -10.29
CA LEU A 13 6.90 -5.54 -8.95
C LEU A 13 5.42 -5.23 -8.84
N ARG A 14 4.99 -4.03 -9.28
CA ARG A 14 3.57 -3.69 -9.30
C ARG A 14 2.77 -4.67 -10.15
N ALA A 15 3.25 -4.99 -11.35
CA ALA A 15 2.57 -5.89 -12.28
C ALA A 15 2.42 -7.33 -11.73
N ILE A 16 3.30 -7.78 -10.84
CA ILE A 16 3.17 -9.10 -10.18
C ILE A 16 1.89 -9.17 -9.32
N PHE A 17 1.50 -8.08 -8.67
CA PHE A 17 0.30 -8.03 -7.83
C PHE A 17 -1.01 -7.96 -8.61
N GLU A 18 -0.95 -7.71 -9.91
CA GLU A 18 -2.10 -7.73 -10.82
C GLU A 18 -2.41 -9.15 -11.35
N ARG A 19 -1.56 -10.13 -11.05
CA ARG A 19 -1.71 -11.50 -11.56
C ARG A 19 -2.77 -12.28 -10.77
N ARG A 20 -3.39 -13.26 -11.43
CA ARG A 20 -4.31 -14.21 -10.79
C ARG A 20 -3.67 -14.97 -9.62
N LEU A 21 -2.42 -15.41 -9.81
CA LEU A 21 -1.58 -15.94 -8.73
C LEU A 21 -0.56 -14.86 -8.38
N ARG A 22 -0.71 -14.29 -7.18
CA ARG A 22 0.04 -13.13 -6.71
C ARG A 22 0.44 -13.31 -5.24
N PRO A 23 1.56 -12.72 -4.82
CA PRO A 23 1.96 -12.76 -3.42
C PRO A 23 1.05 -11.85 -2.58
N ARG A 24 0.96 -12.15 -1.28
CA ARG A 24 0.36 -11.23 -0.30
C ARG A 24 1.31 -10.11 0.09
N GLU A 25 2.60 -10.37 0.05
CA GLU A 25 3.62 -9.41 0.45
C GLU A 25 4.88 -9.54 -0.39
N TRP A 26 5.60 -8.44 -0.50
CA TRP A 26 6.91 -8.39 -1.11
C TRP A 26 7.85 -7.54 -0.26
N TRP A 27 9.03 -8.08 0.02
CA TRP A 27 9.99 -7.46 0.92
C TRP A 27 11.22 -7.02 0.11
N THR A 28 11.59 -5.74 0.23
CA THR A 28 12.84 -5.20 -0.29
C THR A 28 13.88 -5.12 0.84
N ALA A 29 15.00 -4.42 0.63
CA ALA A 29 15.96 -4.14 1.68
C ALA A 29 15.47 -3.06 2.68
N ARG A 30 14.45 -2.28 2.33
CA ARG A 30 14.00 -1.11 3.10
C ARG A 30 12.49 -1.03 3.29
N GLU A 31 11.73 -1.66 2.41
CA GLU A 31 10.28 -1.54 2.37
C GLU A 31 9.61 -2.90 2.38
N ARG A 32 8.46 -2.96 3.03
CA ARG A 32 7.47 -4.02 2.91
C ARG A 32 6.32 -3.50 2.05
N VAL A 33 5.98 -4.24 1.00
CA VAL A 33 4.85 -3.99 0.12
C VAL A 33 3.79 -5.04 0.43
N VAL A 34 2.62 -4.61 0.87
CA VAL A 34 1.51 -5.48 1.29
C VAL A 34 0.34 -5.33 0.34
N LEU A 35 -0.18 -6.45 -0.14
CA LEU A 35 -1.48 -6.52 -0.78
C LEU A 35 -2.57 -6.52 0.31
N ALA A 36 -3.23 -5.39 0.47
CA ALA A 36 -4.43 -5.30 1.28
C ALA A 36 -5.64 -5.69 0.41
N ASP A 37 -5.93 -7.00 0.38
CA ASP A 37 -7.16 -7.62 -0.15
C ASP A 37 -8.23 -7.85 0.94
N ARG A 38 -7.89 -7.47 2.17
CA ARG A 38 -8.70 -7.55 3.39
C ARG A 38 -8.13 -6.53 4.41
N PRO A 39 -8.82 -6.27 5.54
CA PRO A 39 -8.28 -5.41 6.60
C PRO A 39 -6.87 -5.83 7.02
N PHE A 40 -5.95 -4.87 6.99
CA PHE A 40 -4.55 -5.03 7.33
C PHE A 40 -4.16 -4.07 8.44
N GLU A 41 -3.33 -4.53 9.37
CA GLU A 41 -2.75 -3.74 10.44
C GLU A 41 -1.25 -3.97 10.53
N ALA A 42 -0.51 -2.90 10.83
CA ALA A 42 0.92 -2.98 11.10
C ALA A 42 1.32 -2.00 12.19
N ALA A 43 2.23 -2.45 13.06
CA ALA A 43 2.99 -1.55 13.90
C ALA A 43 4.08 -0.89 13.05
N VAL A 44 4.15 0.43 13.08
CA VAL A 44 5.14 1.24 12.38
C VAL A 44 5.51 2.42 13.27
N PRO A 45 6.77 2.88 13.29
CA PRO A 45 7.12 4.08 14.05
C PRO A 45 6.28 5.29 13.64
N LYS A 46 5.92 6.14 14.60
CA LYS A 46 5.30 7.44 14.31
C LYS A 46 6.18 8.23 13.34
N GLY A 47 5.56 8.86 12.35
CA GLY A 47 6.26 9.59 11.30
C GLY A 47 6.70 8.72 10.12
N SER A 48 6.48 7.40 10.16
CA SER A 48 6.79 6.51 9.04
C SER A 48 6.00 6.91 7.79
N ILE A 49 6.68 6.92 6.66
CA ILE A 49 6.05 7.17 5.36
C ILE A 49 5.32 5.91 4.90
N ILE A 50 4.02 6.07 4.64
CA ILE A 50 3.14 5.04 4.12
C ILE A 50 2.62 5.50 2.77
N SER A 51 2.74 4.66 1.74
CA SER A 51 2.17 4.95 0.42
C SER A 51 1.14 3.90 0.04
N VAL A 52 0.04 4.33 -0.55
CA VAL A 52 -1.09 3.47 -0.90
C VAL A 52 -1.45 3.65 -2.36
N PHE A 53 -1.59 2.54 -3.08
CA PHE A 53 -1.92 2.53 -4.50
C PHE A 53 -3.08 1.56 -4.77
N PRO A 54 -4.04 1.90 -5.63
CA PRO A 54 -4.97 0.94 -6.19
C PRO A 54 -4.28 0.04 -7.23
N LEU A 55 -4.88 -1.13 -7.45
CA LEU A 55 -4.58 -2.02 -8.57
C LEU A 55 -5.45 -1.71 -9.80
N ALA A 56 -5.42 -2.58 -10.81
CA ALA A 56 -6.00 -2.34 -12.14
C ALA A 56 -7.51 -2.06 -12.17
N THR A 57 -8.26 -2.44 -11.14
CA THR A 57 -9.71 -2.19 -11.05
C THR A 57 -10.06 -0.89 -10.32
N GLY A 58 -9.06 -0.17 -9.79
CA GLY A 58 -9.31 0.94 -8.86
C GLY A 58 -9.70 0.43 -7.46
N ALA A 59 -10.08 1.37 -6.58
CA ALA A 59 -10.59 1.09 -5.24
C ALA A 59 -11.61 2.13 -4.76
N ARG A 60 -12.63 1.71 -4.01
CA ARG A 60 -13.61 2.63 -3.38
C ARG A 60 -14.09 2.11 -2.03
N GLY A 61 -14.63 3.00 -1.19
CA GLY A 61 -15.09 2.61 0.14
C GLY A 61 -13.94 2.21 1.08
N MET A 62 -12.74 2.71 0.79
CA MET A 62 -11.55 2.49 1.60
C MET A 62 -11.70 3.19 2.95
N ARG A 63 -11.03 2.65 3.97
CA ARG A 63 -10.97 3.23 5.31
C ARG A 63 -9.58 3.09 5.90
N SER A 64 -9.17 4.02 6.75
CA SER A 64 -7.89 3.91 7.45
C SER A 64 -7.93 4.48 8.86
N ALA A 65 -7.03 3.98 9.70
CA ALA A 65 -6.76 4.53 11.02
C ALA A 65 -5.25 4.62 11.22
N GLY A 66 -4.80 5.61 11.99
CA GLY A 66 -3.37 5.86 12.22
C GLY A 66 -2.64 6.50 11.04
N LEU A 67 -3.33 6.81 9.93
CA LEU A 67 -2.79 7.61 8.82
C LEU A 67 -3.16 9.09 8.97
N ARG A 68 -2.22 9.98 8.63
CA ARG A 68 -2.41 11.44 8.68
C ARG A 68 -3.48 11.92 7.72
N TRP A 69 -3.52 11.33 6.52
CA TRP A 69 -4.55 11.60 5.52
C TRP A 69 -5.44 10.34 5.40
N PRO A 70 -6.68 10.37 5.92
CA PRO A 70 -7.57 9.22 5.89
C PRO A 70 -7.97 8.81 4.47
N LEU A 71 -8.33 7.53 4.28
CA LEU A 71 -8.77 7.00 2.98
C LEU A 71 -10.29 7.07 2.79
N GLU A 72 -11.03 7.36 3.86
CA GLU A 72 -12.48 7.49 3.90
C GLU A 72 -12.99 8.48 2.86
N GLY A 73 -14.02 8.07 2.10
CA GLY A 73 -14.68 8.92 1.10
C GLY A 73 -13.93 9.02 -0.23
N LEU A 74 -12.72 8.48 -0.34
CA LEU A 74 -11.99 8.45 -1.61
C LEU A 74 -12.54 7.37 -2.54
N THR A 75 -12.56 7.69 -3.83
CA THR A 75 -12.80 6.76 -4.93
C THR A 75 -11.64 6.92 -5.89
N TRP A 76 -10.87 5.86 -6.08
CA TRP A 76 -9.66 5.84 -6.88
C TRP A 76 -9.86 4.97 -8.12
N GLY A 77 -9.55 5.54 -9.28
CA GLY A 77 -9.35 4.81 -10.52
C GLY A 77 -7.91 4.30 -10.66
N PRO A 78 -7.63 3.51 -11.71
CA PRO A 78 -6.26 3.16 -12.06
C PRO A 78 -5.45 4.42 -12.36
N GLY A 79 -4.36 4.63 -11.62
CA GLY A 79 -3.50 5.81 -11.78
C GLY A 79 -3.59 6.81 -10.62
N ASP A 80 -4.62 6.73 -9.78
CA ASP A 80 -4.68 7.46 -8.52
C ASP A 80 -3.76 6.81 -7.47
N PHE A 81 -3.43 7.56 -6.41
CA PHE A 81 -2.57 7.10 -5.33
C PHE A 81 -2.57 8.06 -4.13
N GLY A 82 -2.18 7.55 -2.97
CA GLY A 82 -1.81 8.33 -1.80
C GLY A 82 -0.35 8.08 -1.45
N VAL A 83 0.57 8.88 -1.99
CA VAL A 83 2.01 8.80 -1.69
C VAL A 83 2.39 9.74 -0.56
N SER A 84 3.43 9.37 0.19
CA SER A 84 3.93 10.17 1.31
C SER A 84 2.89 10.42 2.41
N ASN A 85 1.96 9.48 2.61
CA ASN A 85 1.13 9.47 3.82
C ASN A 85 2.01 9.20 5.05
N GLU A 86 1.53 9.54 6.24
CA GLU A 86 2.34 9.45 7.44
C GLU A 86 1.58 8.71 8.54
N ALA A 87 2.26 7.79 9.23
CA ALA A 87 1.74 7.20 10.46
C ALA A 87 1.72 8.25 11.58
N VAL A 88 0.54 8.59 12.12
CA VAL A 88 0.42 9.60 13.18
C VAL A 88 0.78 9.08 14.57
N ASP A 89 0.76 7.76 14.74
CA ASP A 89 1.06 7.03 15.97
C ASP A 89 1.90 5.76 15.64
N GLY A 90 1.89 4.78 16.55
CA GLY A 90 2.66 3.54 16.42
C GLY A 90 1.97 2.42 15.62
N ARG A 91 0.78 2.63 15.04
CA ARG A 91 0.02 1.58 14.35
C ARG A 91 -0.86 2.15 13.25
N ILE A 92 -0.80 1.52 12.08
CA ILE A 92 -1.76 1.81 11.00
C ILE A 92 -2.73 0.67 10.80
N ARG A 93 -3.93 1.01 10.31
CA ARG A 93 -4.92 0.07 9.79
C ARG A 93 -5.41 0.56 8.43
N VAL A 94 -5.48 -0.35 7.46
CA VAL A 94 -6.02 -0.09 6.12
C VAL A 94 -7.11 -1.12 5.82
N VAL A 95 -8.26 -0.65 5.37
CA VAL A 95 -9.36 -1.47 4.86
C VAL A 95 -9.58 -1.09 3.40
N PRO A 96 -9.40 -2.01 2.44
CA PRO A 96 -9.37 -1.68 1.02
C PRO A 96 -10.75 -1.36 0.40
N GLY A 97 -11.84 -1.70 1.07
CA GLY A 97 -13.19 -1.50 0.52
C GLY A 97 -13.46 -2.44 -0.65
N GLU A 98 -13.96 -1.90 -1.75
CA GLU A 98 -14.06 -2.59 -3.04
C GLU A 98 -12.77 -2.38 -3.83
N GLY A 99 -12.14 -3.48 -4.28
CA GLY A 99 -10.83 -3.46 -4.93
C GLY A 99 -9.69 -3.79 -3.97
N ASP A 100 -8.50 -3.98 -4.52
CA ASP A 100 -7.29 -4.27 -3.73
C ASP A 100 -6.37 -3.04 -3.68
N LEU A 101 -5.66 -2.90 -2.57
CA LEU A 101 -4.65 -1.87 -2.39
C LEU A 101 -3.25 -2.47 -2.23
N LEU A 102 -2.25 -1.78 -2.76
CA LEU A 102 -0.85 -1.94 -2.35
C LEU A 102 -0.52 -0.91 -1.28
N VAL A 103 -0.08 -1.37 -0.13
CA VAL A 103 0.42 -0.55 0.97
C VAL A 103 1.92 -0.75 1.09
N ILE A 104 2.68 0.33 0.92
CA ILE A 104 4.13 0.36 1.03
C ILE A 104 4.48 1.04 2.35
N LEU A 105 5.26 0.36 3.19
CA LEU A 105 5.69 0.83 4.50
C LEU A 105 7.17 0.46 4.74
N PRO A 106 7.91 1.18 5.59
CA PRO A 106 9.27 0.81 5.93
C PRO A 106 9.33 -0.53 6.67
N LEU A 107 10.48 -1.19 6.62
CA LEU A 107 10.81 -2.24 7.59
C LEU A 107 10.97 -1.59 8.98
N ALA A 108 10.38 -2.21 9.99
CA ALA A 108 10.43 -1.73 11.38
C ALA A 108 11.87 -1.72 11.93
#